data_AF-A0A9P8I8A4-F1
#
_entry.id   AF-A0A9P8I8A4-F1
#
_cell.length_a   1.000
_cell.length_b   1.000
_cell.length_c   1.000
_cell.angle_alpha   90.00
_cell.angle_beta   90.00
_cell.angle_gamma   90.00
#
_symmetry.space_group_name_H-M   'P 1'
#
loop_
_entity.id
_entity.type
_entity.pdbx_description
1 polymer ?
#
loop_
_entity_poly.entity_id
_entity_poly.type
_entity_poly.pdbx_seq_one_letter_code
_entity_poly.pdbx_strand_id
1 'polypeptide(L)'
;MCLGVGGSGDDDLDASRNREIDRMIRADEKKMSREIKLLLLGAGESGKSTILKQMRLLYASGFSKNEREDYRCIIFSNILNAFKILVEAMEQLEIPLENRENEKYLPLIALDRDLDHGERFPIEYLKPLKSMWADAGLKRAVEKGNEFALHDNLTYFFQDIDRLFEKYYTPTDQDILRSRLKTTGITETIFELGVLTYRMFDVGGQRSERKKWIHCFENVNCLMFLVAISGYDQCLVEDKDGNQMQEALMLFESIANSQWFSRSSLILFLNKIDLFREKLLLSPIPNYFPDYIGDHTDPKLASKFFQTKFKGLNRNPAKARTTPNVAVSAFFSLYRPISVTSSVPTVGTNSSFDTIFDSRSKPSVKPSQVISTLSSAVDSLGAAQQQGEAYEDNAEHDLRSAIPAASVSNNGSADVVRHLDGVPNDSPLHFPGDMLSGRFRPFNPPPPPTPMVTSKTAPTEETSSEQKSYSTVLTILESTLPNGSKTYNVTTSPIVATDSEHASEAVPHPVRFLGRMLERQERWEEYRSGRDVDGMWAISVKRQRKLKMKKFKYKKLMRKTRNLRRRLDRN
;
A
#
# COMPACT_ATOMS: atom_id res chain seq x y z
N MET A 1 -80.39 9.12 1.16
CA MET A 1 -79.50 7.96 1.35
C MET A 1 -78.33 8.10 0.39
N CYS A 2 -77.13 8.39 0.89
CA CYS A 2 -75.88 8.18 0.16
C CYS A 2 -74.88 7.59 1.17
N LEU A 3 -74.87 6.26 1.26
CA LEU A 3 -73.91 5.49 2.04
C LEU A 3 -72.61 5.44 1.22
N GLY A 4 -71.59 6.19 1.66
CA GLY A 4 -70.24 6.10 1.12
C GLY A 4 -69.54 4.84 1.63
N VAL A 5 -69.69 3.74 0.90
CA VAL A 5 -68.89 2.52 1.07
C VAL A 5 -67.74 2.61 0.08
N GLY A 6 -66.56 3.02 0.55
CA GLY A 6 -65.37 3.14 -0.31
C GLY A 6 -64.17 3.68 0.45
N GLY A 7 -63.52 2.81 1.23
CA GLY A 7 -62.28 3.17 1.96
C GLY A 7 -61.66 2.02 2.74
N SER A 8 -62.45 1.05 3.22
CA SER A 8 -61.94 -0.02 4.10
C SER A 8 -61.01 -1.04 3.42
N GLY A 9 -61.09 -1.23 2.11
CA GLY A 9 -60.28 -2.22 1.40
C GLY A 9 -58.82 -1.81 1.19
N ASP A 10 -58.55 -0.53 0.93
CA ASP A 10 -57.18 -0.02 0.77
C ASP A 10 -56.46 0.12 2.11
N ASP A 11 -57.19 0.52 3.18
CA ASP A 11 -56.63 0.60 4.53
C ASP A 11 -56.22 -0.77 5.09
N ASP A 12 -56.98 -1.84 4.80
CA ASP A 12 -56.63 -3.21 5.20
C ASP A 12 -55.44 -3.76 4.39
N LEU A 13 -55.31 -3.41 3.12
CA LEU A 13 -54.15 -3.76 2.29
C LEU A 13 -52.89 -3.03 2.74
N ASP A 14 -52.98 -1.74 3.06
CA ASP A 14 -51.87 -0.95 3.59
C ASP A 14 -51.48 -1.40 5.01
N ALA A 15 -52.45 -1.76 5.85
CA ALA A 15 -52.18 -2.35 7.16
C ALA A 15 -51.49 -3.72 7.03
N SER A 16 -51.90 -4.56 6.08
CA SER A 16 -51.24 -5.84 5.79
C SER A 16 -49.81 -5.63 5.30
N ARG A 17 -49.59 -4.66 4.39
CA ARG A 17 -48.27 -4.30 3.88
C ARG A 17 -47.36 -3.75 4.97
N ASN A 18 -47.87 -2.91 5.86
CA ASN A 18 -47.10 -2.42 7.02
C ASN A 18 -46.70 -3.55 7.95
N ARG A 19 -47.60 -4.50 8.26
CA ARG A 19 -47.26 -5.69 9.07
C ARG A 19 -46.19 -6.56 8.41
N GLU A 20 -46.21 -6.67 7.09
CA GLU A 20 -45.18 -7.39 6.34
C GLU A 20 -43.83 -6.67 6.40
N ILE A 21 -43.81 -5.35 6.22
CA ILE A 21 -42.61 -4.52 6.35
C ILE A 21 -42.03 -4.63 7.78
N ASP A 22 -42.85 -4.51 8.82
CA ASP A 22 -42.41 -4.65 10.22
C ASP A 22 -41.83 -6.04 10.50
N ARG A 23 -42.41 -7.08 9.90
CA ARG A 23 -41.89 -8.45 10.00
C ARG A 23 -40.53 -8.56 9.32
N MET A 24 -40.36 -7.96 8.14
CA MET A 24 -39.06 -7.91 7.46
C MET A 24 -38.02 -7.16 8.28
N ILE A 25 -38.36 -6.00 8.84
CA ILE A 25 -37.46 -5.20 9.69
C ILE A 25 -36.98 -6.00 10.90
N ARG A 26 -37.89 -6.68 11.61
CA ARG A 26 -37.52 -7.52 12.77
C ARG A 26 -36.66 -8.72 12.37
N ALA A 27 -36.94 -9.32 11.22
CA ALA A 27 -36.12 -10.41 10.69
C ALA A 27 -34.70 -9.93 10.34
N ASP A 28 -34.59 -8.77 9.69
CA ASP A 28 -33.32 -8.13 9.35
C ASP A 28 -32.55 -7.70 10.59
N GLU A 29 -33.21 -7.16 11.61
CA GLU A 29 -32.59 -6.81 12.90
C GLU A 29 -32.01 -8.04 13.59
N LYS A 30 -32.77 -9.15 13.61
CA LYS A 30 -32.29 -10.42 14.16
C LYS A 30 -31.09 -10.96 13.37
N LYS A 31 -31.10 -10.81 12.05
CA LYS A 31 -29.96 -11.19 11.19
C LYS A 31 -28.74 -10.31 11.47
N MET A 32 -28.90 -8.99 11.50
CA MET A 32 -27.85 -8.02 11.81
C MET A 32 -27.24 -8.24 13.19
N SER A 33 -28.04 -8.66 14.19
CA SER A 33 -27.54 -8.95 15.54
C SER A 33 -26.55 -10.12 15.61
N ARG A 34 -26.59 -11.03 14.62
CA ARG A 34 -25.68 -12.18 14.49
C ARG A 34 -24.52 -11.93 13.53
N GLU A 35 -24.50 -10.75 12.92
CA GLU A 35 -23.55 -10.37 11.91
C GLU A 35 -22.34 -9.68 12.54
N ILE A 36 -21.14 -10.16 12.22
CA ILE A 36 -19.88 -9.55 12.67
C ILE A 36 -19.16 -8.96 11.46
N LYS A 37 -19.05 -7.64 11.44
CA LYS A 37 -18.33 -6.88 10.43
C LYS A 37 -16.85 -6.77 10.77
N LEU A 38 -16.01 -7.37 9.94
CA LEU A 38 -14.55 -7.34 10.01
C LEU A 38 -14.00 -6.47 8.88
N LEU A 39 -13.12 -5.54 9.20
CA LEU A 39 -12.49 -4.65 8.20
C LEU A 39 -10.98 -4.90 8.14
N LEU A 40 -10.47 -5.30 6.97
CA LEU A 40 -9.04 -5.46 6.71
C LEU A 40 -8.45 -4.14 6.21
N LEU A 41 -7.56 -3.51 6.99
CA LEU A 41 -6.81 -2.32 6.58
C LEU A 41 -5.30 -2.56 6.63
N GLY A 42 -4.56 -1.66 5.97
CA GLY A 42 -3.10 -1.68 5.93
C GLY A 42 -2.59 -1.15 4.60
N ALA A 43 -1.30 -0.79 4.57
CA ALA A 43 -0.63 -0.30 3.36
C ALA A 43 -0.71 -1.29 2.18
N GLY A 44 -0.32 -0.84 0.98
CA GLY A 44 -0.12 -1.74 -0.15
C GLY A 44 0.76 -2.93 0.25
N GLU A 45 0.48 -4.11 -0.27
CA GLU A 45 1.32 -5.31 -0.08
C GLU A 45 1.47 -5.86 1.34
N SER A 46 0.69 -5.36 2.30
CA SER A 46 0.71 -5.87 3.68
C SER A 46 0.15 -7.30 3.86
N GLY A 47 -0.43 -7.88 2.79
CA GLY A 47 -0.97 -9.24 2.77
C GLY A 47 -2.46 -9.39 3.11
N LYS A 48 -3.25 -8.31 3.01
CA LYS A 48 -4.71 -8.32 3.27
C LYS A 48 -5.45 -9.39 2.45
N SER A 49 -5.28 -9.32 1.14
CA SER A 49 -5.93 -10.26 0.22
C SER A 49 -5.39 -11.68 0.37
N THR A 50 -4.15 -11.87 0.86
CA THR A 50 -3.62 -13.20 1.19
C THR A 50 -4.36 -13.81 2.38
N ILE A 51 -4.60 -13.04 3.45
CA ILE A 51 -5.43 -13.50 4.58
C ILE A 51 -6.84 -13.83 4.10
N LEU A 52 -7.44 -12.99 3.24
CA LEU A 52 -8.78 -13.25 2.70
C LEU A 52 -8.83 -14.53 1.86
N LYS A 53 -7.83 -14.75 0.98
CA LYS A 53 -7.69 -15.98 0.19
C LYS A 53 -7.56 -17.22 1.10
N GLN A 54 -6.78 -17.14 2.18
CA GLN A 54 -6.68 -18.22 3.17
C GLN A 54 -8.01 -18.50 3.87
N MET A 55 -8.73 -17.45 4.29
CA MET A 55 -10.05 -17.62 4.90
C MET A 55 -11.05 -18.29 3.96
N ARG A 56 -10.97 -17.95 2.67
CA ARG A 56 -11.79 -18.59 1.64
C ARG A 56 -11.46 -20.07 1.45
N LEU A 57 -10.19 -20.46 1.57
CA LEU A 57 -9.79 -21.87 1.52
C LEU A 57 -10.26 -22.65 2.76
N LEU A 58 -10.23 -22.03 3.94
CA LEU A 58 -10.59 -22.69 5.21
C LEU A 58 -12.10 -22.79 5.45
N TYR A 59 -12.86 -21.76 5.08
CA TYR A 59 -14.26 -21.58 5.51
C TYR A 59 -15.26 -21.43 4.36
N ALA A 60 -14.80 -21.41 3.10
CA ALA A 60 -15.65 -21.34 1.93
C ALA A 60 -15.31 -22.46 0.94
N SER A 61 -15.92 -22.44 -0.25
CA SER A 61 -15.77 -23.47 -1.28
C SER A 61 -14.42 -23.46 -2.02
N GLY A 62 -13.39 -22.78 -1.49
CA GLY A 62 -12.10 -22.62 -2.15
C GLY A 62 -12.18 -21.88 -3.50
N PHE A 63 -11.25 -22.17 -4.41
CA PHE A 63 -11.19 -21.58 -5.76
C PHE A 63 -11.75 -22.52 -6.83
N SER A 64 -12.70 -22.00 -7.62
CA SER A 64 -13.30 -22.73 -8.74
C SER A 64 -12.33 -22.91 -9.91
N LYS A 65 -12.63 -23.84 -10.83
CA LYS A 65 -11.80 -24.07 -12.03
C LYS A 65 -11.64 -22.80 -12.88
N ASN A 66 -12.69 -22.00 -13.03
CA ASN A 66 -12.63 -20.76 -13.79
C ASN A 66 -11.75 -19.71 -13.11
N GLU A 67 -11.81 -19.61 -11.78
CA GLU A 67 -10.93 -18.68 -11.06
C GLU A 67 -9.47 -19.14 -11.06
N ARG A 68 -9.22 -20.44 -10.98
CA ARG A 68 -7.87 -20.98 -11.16
C ARG A 68 -7.32 -20.63 -12.54
N GLU A 69 -8.18 -20.65 -13.55
CA GLU A 69 -7.84 -20.23 -14.89
C GLU A 69 -7.53 -18.72 -14.97
N ASP A 70 -8.32 -17.85 -14.33
CA ASP A 70 -7.99 -16.42 -14.21
C ASP A 70 -6.62 -16.21 -13.55
N TYR A 71 -6.35 -16.94 -12.46
CA TYR A 71 -5.07 -16.87 -11.75
C TYR A 71 -3.90 -17.37 -12.59
N ARG A 72 -4.13 -18.28 -13.54
CA ARG A 72 -3.10 -18.78 -14.45
C ARG A 72 -2.56 -17.63 -15.31
N CYS A 73 -3.45 -16.85 -15.91
CA CYS A 73 -3.09 -15.64 -16.67
C CYS A 73 -2.39 -14.60 -15.78
N ILE A 74 -2.90 -14.38 -14.56
CA ILE A 74 -2.30 -13.44 -13.60
C ILE A 74 -0.87 -13.84 -13.23
N ILE A 75 -0.61 -15.13 -12.98
CA ILE A 75 0.72 -15.62 -12.59
C ILE A 75 1.73 -15.37 -13.70
N PHE A 76 1.38 -15.66 -14.96
CA PHE A 76 2.25 -15.35 -16.10
C PHE A 76 2.58 -13.87 -16.18
N SER A 77 1.55 -13.02 -16.11
CA SER A 77 1.70 -11.57 -16.11
C SER A 77 2.57 -11.08 -14.95
N ASN A 78 2.42 -11.66 -13.75
CA ASN A 78 3.27 -11.34 -12.60
C ASN A 78 4.75 -11.65 -12.86
N ILE A 79 5.06 -12.82 -13.41
CA ILE A 79 6.44 -13.23 -13.72
C ILE A 79 7.04 -12.30 -14.77
N LEU A 80 6.33 -12.06 -15.88
CA LEU A 80 6.82 -11.22 -16.96
C LEU A 80 7.04 -9.77 -16.52
N ASN A 81 6.09 -9.19 -15.78
CA ASN A 81 6.22 -7.83 -15.25
C ASN A 81 7.37 -7.69 -14.26
N ALA A 82 7.62 -8.71 -13.44
CA ALA A 82 8.75 -8.67 -12.51
C ALA A 82 10.11 -8.70 -13.25
N PHE A 83 10.21 -9.45 -14.35
CA PHE A 83 11.39 -9.42 -15.21
C PHE A 83 11.59 -8.07 -15.91
N LYS A 84 10.50 -7.42 -16.34
CA LYS A 84 10.56 -6.04 -16.87
C LYS A 84 11.11 -5.07 -15.83
N ILE A 85 10.60 -5.13 -14.59
CA ILE A 85 11.09 -4.31 -13.47
C ILE A 85 12.57 -4.59 -13.20
N LEU A 86 13.00 -5.85 -13.21
CA LEU A 86 14.39 -6.23 -13.00
C LEU A 86 15.31 -5.69 -14.10
N VAL A 87 14.93 -5.81 -15.37
CA VAL A 87 15.71 -5.29 -16.49
C VAL A 87 15.82 -3.77 -16.43
N GLU A 88 14.73 -3.07 -16.11
CA GLU A 88 14.73 -1.61 -15.91
C GLU A 88 15.66 -1.21 -14.74
N ALA A 89 15.61 -1.96 -13.63
CA ALA A 89 16.47 -1.71 -12.48
C ALA A 89 17.95 -1.98 -12.79
N MET A 90 18.27 -3.03 -13.57
CA MET A 90 19.63 -3.31 -14.03
C MET A 90 20.20 -2.15 -14.86
N GLU A 91 19.39 -1.56 -15.75
CA GLU A 91 19.79 -0.38 -16.53
C GLU A 91 20.02 0.84 -15.62
N GLN A 92 19.11 1.10 -14.67
CA GLN A 92 19.21 2.23 -13.72
C GLN A 92 20.40 2.11 -12.76
N LEU A 93 20.75 0.89 -12.35
CA LEU A 93 21.83 0.61 -11.41
C LEU A 93 23.16 0.28 -12.10
N GLU A 94 23.21 0.38 -13.43
CA GLU A 94 24.38 0.07 -14.26
C GLU A 94 24.93 -1.35 -13.99
N ILE A 95 24.04 -2.32 -13.78
CA ILE A 95 24.39 -3.73 -13.55
C ILE A 95 24.27 -4.47 -14.90
N PRO A 96 25.40 -4.79 -15.58
CA PRO A 96 25.34 -5.55 -16.82
C PRO A 96 24.91 -7.00 -16.58
N LEU A 97 24.30 -7.62 -17.59
CA LEU A 97 24.14 -9.07 -17.63
C LEU A 97 25.52 -9.72 -17.68
N GLU A 98 25.73 -10.74 -16.84
CA GLU A 98 27.01 -11.44 -16.81
C GLU A 98 27.20 -12.26 -18.09
N ASN A 99 26.12 -12.93 -18.52
CA ASN A 99 26.10 -13.66 -19.77
C ASN A 99 25.50 -12.78 -20.89
N ARG A 100 26.36 -12.28 -21.79
CA ARG A 100 25.93 -11.47 -22.95
C ARG A 100 24.94 -12.17 -23.87
N GLU A 101 24.92 -13.51 -23.90
CA GLU A 101 23.90 -14.26 -24.66
C GLU A 101 22.47 -14.00 -24.15
N ASN A 102 22.30 -13.54 -22.90
CA ASN A 102 20.99 -13.20 -22.35
C ASN A 102 20.44 -11.88 -22.93
N GLU A 103 21.28 -11.02 -23.52
CA GLU A 103 20.83 -9.75 -24.10
C GLU A 103 19.83 -9.96 -25.25
N LYS A 104 19.96 -11.06 -26.00
CA LYS A 104 19.01 -11.42 -27.07
C LYS A 104 17.59 -11.70 -26.57
N TYR A 105 17.43 -11.98 -25.27
CA TYR A 105 16.13 -12.21 -24.65
C TYR A 105 15.43 -10.93 -24.19
N LEU A 106 16.15 -9.80 -24.08
CA LEU A 106 15.58 -8.53 -23.62
C LEU A 106 14.39 -8.05 -24.46
N PRO A 107 14.41 -8.12 -25.82
CA PRO A 107 13.25 -7.73 -26.62
C PRO A 107 12.01 -8.60 -26.36
N LEU A 108 12.20 -9.90 -26.07
CA LEU A 108 11.10 -10.81 -25.78
C LEU A 108 10.47 -10.51 -24.40
N ILE A 109 11.29 -10.18 -23.40
CA ILE A 109 10.82 -9.80 -22.07
C ILE A 109 10.13 -8.44 -22.09
N ALA A 110 10.59 -7.51 -22.92
CA ALA A 110 9.98 -6.18 -23.05
C ALA A 110 8.58 -6.21 -23.67
N LEU A 111 8.23 -7.29 -24.39
CA LEU A 111 6.92 -7.41 -25.05
C LEU A 111 5.77 -7.45 -24.02
N ASP A 112 4.72 -6.67 -24.26
CA ASP A 112 3.45 -6.79 -23.54
C ASP A 112 2.69 -8.01 -24.07
N ARG A 113 2.88 -9.16 -23.40
CA ARG A 113 2.18 -10.41 -23.69
C ARG A 113 1.17 -10.70 -22.59
N ASP A 114 -0.10 -10.70 -22.98
CA ASP A 114 -1.18 -11.25 -22.17
C ASP A 114 -1.47 -12.70 -22.60
N LEU A 115 -2.07 -13.46 -21.69
CA LEU A 115 -2.52 -14.83 -21.93
C LEU A 115 -4.03 -14.87 -22.06
N ASP A 116 -4.51 -15.52 -23.12
CA ASP A 116 -5.93 -15.81 -23.28
C ASP A 116 -6.38 -16.99 -22.40
N HIS A 117 -7.68 -17.04 -22.10
CA HIS A 117 -8.28 -18.17 -21.41
C HIS A 117 -8.06 -19.49 -22.19
N GLY A 118 -7.54 -20.50 -21.49
CA GLY A 118 -7.17 -21.80 -22.03
C GLY A 118 -5.84 -21.82 -22.78
N GLU A 119 -5.19 -20.67 -23.02
CA GLU A 119 -3.90 -20.59 -23.70
C GLU A 119 -2.76 -20.98 -22.76
N ARG A 120 -1.95 -21.98 -23.11
CA ARG A 120 -0.78 -22.40 -22.32
C ARG A 120 0.25 -21.28 -22.21
N PHE A 121 1.10 -21.35 -21.18
CA PHE A 121 2.25 -20.44 -21.10
C PHE A 121 3.11 -20.64 -22.35
N PRO A 122 3.51 -19.56 -23.08
CA PRO A 122 4.14 -19.73 -24.37
C PRO A 122 5.57 -20.26 -24.15
N ILE A 123 5.85 -21.42 -24.72
CA ILE A 123 7.07 -22.19 -24.41
C ILE A 123 8.35 -21.42 -24.77
N GLU A 124 8.28 -20.46 -25.68
CA GLU A 124 9.41 -19.58 -26.01
C GLU A 124 9.93 -18.78 -24.82
N TYR A 125 9.13 -18.55 -23.77
CA TYR A 125 9.56 -17.82 -22.57
C TYR A 125 10.32 -18.69 -21.55
N LEU A 126 10.17 -20.01 -21.57
CA LEU A 126 10.73 -20.89 -20.53
C LEU A 126 12.27 -20.82 -20.47
N LYS A 127 12.93 -20.99 -21.62
CA LYS A 127 14.41 -20.94 -21.70
C LYS A 127 14.95 -19.55 -21.37
N PRO A 128 14.44 -18.45 -21.94
CA PRO A 128 14.82 -17.09 -21.55
C PRO A 128 14.69 -16.82 -20.06
N LEU A 129 13.53 -17.10 -19.45
CA LEU A 129 13.29 -16.85 -18.03
C LEU A 129 14.27 -17.63 -17.15
N LYS A 130 14.50 -18.91 -17.44
CA LYS A 130 15.49 -19.73 -16.72
C LYS A 130 16.91 -19.20 -16.86
N SER A 131 17.33 -18.88 -18.09
CA SER A 131 18.69 -18.41 -18.39
C SER A 131 18.98 -17.07 -17.73
N MET A 132 18.01 -16.15 -17.76
CA MET A 132 18.12 -14.86 -17.10
C MET A 132 18.10 -15.01 -15.57
N TRP A 133 17.21 -15.83 -14.99
CA TRP A 133 17.17 -16.07 -13.53
C TRP A 133 18.47 -16.64 -12.97
N ALA A 134 19.19 -17.43 -13.77
CA ALA A 134 20.49 -17.98 -13.39
C ALA A 134 21.64 -16.96 -13.45
N ASP A 135 21.47 -15.85 -14.19
CA ASP A 135 22.49 -14.84 -14.45
C ASP A 135 22.94 -14.10 -13.18
N ALA A 136 24.25 -13.93 -13.02
CA ALA A 136 24.81 -13.28 -11.83
C ALA A 136 24.50 -11.76 -11.78
N GLY A 137 24.41 -11.10 -12.93
CA GLY A 137 23.98 -9.69 -13.02
C GLY A 137 22.52 -9.53 -12.58
N LEU A 138 21.63 -10.38 -13.07
CA LEU A 138 20.23 -10.36 -12.64
C LEU A 138 20.09 -10.66 -11.13
N LYS A 139 20.84 -11.63 -10.60
CA LYS A 139 20.83 -11.95 -9.16
C LYS A 139 21.27 -10.75 -8.30
N ARG A 140 22.33 -10.04 -8.71
CA ARG A 140 22.75 -8.78 -8.03
C ARG A 140 21.65 -7.72 -8.06
N ALA A 141 20.88 -7.62 -9.13
CA ALA A 141 19.72 -6.72 -9.18
C ALA A 141 18.60 -7.19 -8.23
N VAL A 142 18.31 -8.50 -8.16
CA VAL A 142 17.33 -9.08 -7.22
C VAL A 142 17.69 -8.78 -5.76
N GLU A 143 18.98 -8.85 -5.40
CA GLU A 143 19.48 -8.52 -4.05
C GLU A 143 19.17 -7.06 -3.66
N LYS A 144 19.15 -6.14 -4.63
CA LYS A 144 18.75 -4.74 -4.46
C LYS A 144 17.25 -4.49 -4.67
N GLY A 145 16.44 -5.55 -4.72
CA GLY A 145 15.00 -5.47 -5.01
C GLY A 145 14.21 -4.59 -4.03
N ASN A 146 14.75 -4.32 -2.85
CA ASN A 146 14.18 -3.41 -1.86
C ASN A 146 14.19 -1.93 -2.31
N GLU A 147 15.08 -1.53 -3.22
CA GLU A 147 15.21 -0.16 -3.75
C GLU A 147 14.16 0.17 -4.82
N PHE A 148 13.56 -0.83 -5.46
CA PHE A 148 12.62 -0.65 -6.59
C PHE A 148 11.32 -1.47 -6.48
N ALA A 149 10.94 -1.85 -5.26
CA ALA A 149 9.68 -2.53 -4.94
C ALA A 149 9.45 -3.85 -5.71
N LEU A 150 10.52 -4.64 -5.89
CA LEU A 150 10.43 -5.97 -6.47
C LEU A 150 9.56 -6.89 -5.61
N HIS A 151 8.79 -7.78 -6.25
CA HIS A 151 7.87 -8.66 -5.55
C HIS A 151 8.56 -9.92 -5.01
N ASP A 152 8.24 -10.26 -3.76
CA ASP A 152 8.85 -11.38 -3.01
C ASP A 152 8.42 -12.79 -3.48
N ASN A 153 7.67 -12.91 -4.58
CA ASN A 153 7.09 -14.18 -5.04
C ASN A 153 7.90 -14.89 -6.14
N LEU A 154 8.92 -14.24 -6.71
CA LEU A 154 9.74 -14.84 -7.76
C LEU A 154 10.49 -16.08 -7.28
N THR A 155 11.11 -16.02 -6.11
CA THR A 155 11.85 -17.16 -5.56
C THR A 155 10.99 -18.41 -5.45
N TYR A 156 9.70 -18.26 -5.12
CA TYR A 156 8.75 -19.38 -5.09
C TYR A 156 8.48 -19.97 -6.48
N PHE A 157 8.19 -19.14 -7.49
CA PHE A 157 7.90 -19.62 -8.83
C PHE A 157 9.12 -20.22 -9.54
N PHE A 158 10.32 -19.71 -9.25
CA PHE A 158 11.57 -20.19 -9.85
C PHE A 158 12.19 -21.41 -9.17
N GLN A 159 11.67 -21.84 -8.01
CA GLN A 159 12.01 -23.15 -7.45
C GLN A 159 11.58 -24.29 -8.39
N ASP A 160 10.44 -24.14 -9.07
CA ASP A 160 9.89 -25.10 -10.02
C ASP A 160 9.10 -24.38 -11.11
N ILE A 161 9.84 -23.70 -12.00
CA ILE A 161 9.25 -22.96 -13.12
C ILE A 161 8.75 -23.90 -14.22
N ASP A 162 9.34 -25.07 -14.39
CA ASP A 162 8.95 -26.04 -15.43
C ASP A 162 7.50 -26.47 -15.30
N ARG A 163 7.05 -26.73 -14.07
CA ARG A 163 5.65 -27.06 -13.76
C ARG A 163 4.66 -26.03 -14.30
N LEU A 164 5.02 -24.75 -14.34
CA LEU A 164 4.14 -23.68 -14.84
C LEU A 164 3.93 -23.75 -16.37
N PHE A 165 4.88 -24.36 -17.09
CA PHE A 165 4.85 -24.50 -18.55
C PHE A 165 4.33 -25.88 -19.00
N GLU A 166 3.91 -26.74 -18.07
CA GLU A 166 3.30 -28.02 -18.41
C GLU A 166 1.99 -27.87 -19.19
N LYS A 167 1.71 -28.88 -20.03
CA LYS A 167 0.57 -28.90 -20.96
C LYS A 167 -0.80 -28.68 -20.28
N TYR A 168 -0.93 -29.14 -19.04
CA TYR A 168 -2.16 -29.12 -18.26
C TYR A 168 -1.98 -28.40 -16.91
N TYR A 169 -1.03 -27.46 -16.84
CA TYR A 169 -0.79 -26.68 -15.64
C TYR A 169 -2.08 -25.98 -15.18
N THR A 170 -2.45 -26.25 -13.93
CA THR A 170 -3.52 -25.57 -13.21
C THR A 170 -2.94 -25.00 -11.92
N PRO A 171 -3.12 -23.70 -11.63
CA PRO A 171 -2.58 -23.10 -10.41
C PRO A 171 -3.05 -23.82 -9.16
N THR A 172 -2.08 -24.17 -8.32
CA THR A 172 -2.33 -24.72 -6.98
C THR A 172 -2.83 -23.62 -6.04
N ASP A 173 -3.36 -24.01 -4.88
CA ASP A 173 -3.75 -23.04 -3.86
C ASP A 173 -2.57 -22.18 -3.41
N GLN A 174 -1.38 -22.77 -3.38
CA GLN A 174 -0.15 -22.07 -3.04
C GLN A 174 0.25 -21.05 -4.12
N ASP A 175 0.12 -21.40 -5.40
CA ASP A 175 0.33 -20.47 -6.51
C ASP A 175 -0.63 -19.27 -6.42
N ILE A 176 -1.90 -19.53 -6.06
CA ILE A 176 -2.93 -18.49 -5.91
C ILE A 176 -2.67 -17.61 -4.68
N LEU A 177 -2.19 -18.17 -3.57
CA LEU A 177 -1.83 -17.39 -2.38
C LEU A 177 -0.61 -16.49 -2.62
N ARG A 178 0.33 -16.94 -3.46
CA ARG A 178 1.56 -16.23 -3.86
C ARG A 178 1.38 -15.30 -5.06
N SER A 179 0.29 -15.44 -5.81
CA SER A 179 -0.03 -14.56 -6.92
C SER A 179 -0.43 -13.16 -6.44
N ARG A 180 -0.01 -12.17 -7.22
CA ARG A 180 -0.23 -10.77 -6.94
C ARG A 180 -1.32 -10.23 -7.88
N LEU A 181 -2.43 -9.85 -7.27
CA LEU A 181 -3.48 -9.08 -7.92
C LEU A 181 -3.70 -7.79 -7.10
N LYS A 182 -3.62 -6.63 -7.77
CA LYS A 182 -3.88 -5.35 -7.11
C LYS A 182 -5.36 -5.24 -6.78
N THR A 183 -5.70 -5.24 -5.50
CA THR A 183 -7.06 -5.01 -5.03
C THR A 183 -7.50 -3.58 -5.32
N THR A 184 -8.58 -3.44 -6.08
CA THR A 184 -9.21 -2.16 -6.39
C THR A 184 -10.62 -2.12 -5.83
N GLY A 185 -11.01 -1.00 -5.24
CA GLY A 185 -12.32 -0.83 -4.64
C GLY A 185 -12.45 -1.55 -3.29
N ILE A 186 -13.66 -2.01 -3.01
CA ILE A 186 -14.04 -2.69 -1.78
C ILE A 186 -14.67 -4.01 -2.19
N THR A 187 -14.14 -5.10 -1.66
CA THR A 187 -14.68 -6.43 -1.86
C THR A 187 -15.19 -6.97 -0.54
N GLU A 188 -16.31 -7.65 -0.59
CA GLU A 188 -16.97 -8.22 0.58
C GLU A 188 -16.99 -9.73 0.45
N THR A 189 -16.55 -10.42 1.51
CA THR A 189 -16.63 -11.88 1.61
C THR A 189 -17.42 -12.24 2.85
N ILE A 190 -18.39 -13.12 2.68
CA ILE A 190 -19.27 -13.58 3.76
C ILE A 190 -18.95 -15.05 4.03
N PHE A 191 -18.78 -15.39 5.29
CA PHE A 191 -18.65 -16.78 5.74
C PHE A 191 -19.44 -17.00 7.01
N GLU A 192 -20.03 -18.19 7.15
CA GLU A 192 -20.81 -18.58 8.31
C GLU A 192 -19.96 -19.47 9.21
N LEU A 193 -19.88 -19.12 10.50
CA LEU A 193 -19.14 -19.91 11.48
C LEU A 193 -20.05 -20.14 12.69
N GLY A 194 -20.62 -21.34 12.75
CA GLY A 194 -21.63 -21.70 13.75
C GLY A 194 -22.89 -20.86 13.58
N VAL A 195 -23.24 -20.08 14.60
CA VAL A 195 -24.44 -19.22 14.61
C VAL A 195 -24.19 -17.79 14.16
N LEU A 196 -22.92 -17.43 13.92
CA LEU A 196 -22.49 -16.09 13.57
C LEU A 196 -22.17 -16.00 12.08
N THR A 197 -22.54 -14.89 11.47
CA THR A 197 -22.23 -14.59 10.08
C THR A 197 -21.14 -13.53 10.06
N TYR A 198 -19.96 -13.87 9.54
CA TYR A 198 -18.85 -12.95 9.43
C TYR A 198 -18.85 -12.29 8.05
N ARG A 199 -18.80 -10.96 8.02
CA ARG A 199 -18.66 -10.16 6.80
C ARG A 199 -17.32 -9.46 6.83
N MET A 200 -16.41 -9.92 5.99
CA MET A 200 -15.07 -9.40 5.89
C MET A 200 -14.96 -8.48 4.67
N PHE A 201 -14.49 -7.25 4.92
CA PHE A 201 -14.30 -6.23 3.92
C PHE A 201 -12.80 -6.11 3.62
N ASP A 202 -12.40 -6.38 2.37
CA ASP A 202 -11.05 -6.15 1.86
C ASP A 202 -11.05 -4.91 0.97
N VAL A 203 -10.12 -3.99 1.27
CA VAL A 203 -9.97 -2.71 0.56
C VAL A 203 -8.57 -2.57 0.00
N GLY A 204 -8.47 -1.87 -1.14
CA GLY A 204 -7.17 -1.55 -1.74
C GLY A 204 -6.26 -0.78 -0.77
N GLY A 205 -5.03 -1.27 -0.57
CA GLY A 205 -4.06 -0.70 0.37
C GLY A 205 -3.28 0.53 -0.14
N GLN A 206 -3.28 0.72 -1.47
CA GLN A 206 -2.52 1.77 -2.15
C GLN A 206 -3.11 3.15 -1.90
N ARG A 207 -2.29 4.20 -1.92
CA ARG A 207 -2.69 5.61 -1.64
C ARG A 207 -3.89 6.02 -2.50
N SER A 208 -3.88 5.65 -3.78
CA SER A 208 -4.99 5.89 -4.73
C SER A 208 -6.34 5.30 -4.30
N GLU A 209 -6.35 4.21 -3.52
CA GLU A 209 -7.54 3.48 -3.11
C GLU A 209 -8.09 3.94 -1.74
N ARG A 210 -7.27 4.61 -0.91
CA ARG A 210 -7.64 4.96 0.47
C ARG A 210 -8.83 5.90 0.59
N LYS A 211 -9.06 6.74 -0.42
CA LYS A 211 -10.23 7.63 -0.47
C LYS A 211 -11.56 6.87 -0.46
N LYS A 212 -11.55 5.58 -0.85
CA LYS A 212 -12.74 4.73 -0.88
C LYS A 212 -13.04 4.08 0.49
N TRP A 213 -12.06 4.03 1.40
CA TRP A 213 -12.17 3.30 2.66
C TRP A 213 -13.33 3.78 3.54
N ILE A 214 -13.63 5.08 3.52
CA ILE A 214 -14.73 5.67 4.30
C ILE A 214 -16.08 4.99 4.04
N HIS A 215 -16.29 4.42 2.85
CA HIS A 215 -17.54 3.74 2.49
C HIS A 215 -17.78 2.41 3.22
N CYS A 216 -16.81 1.91 3.99
CA CYS A 216 -16.96 0.68 4.78
C CYS A 216 -16.74 0.87 6.29
N PHE A 217 -16.57 2.11 6.77
CA PHE A 217 -16.23 2.40 8.17
C PHE A 217 -17.42 2.34 9.14
N GLU A 218 -18.65 2.38 8.63
CA GLU A 218 -19.85 2.31 9.46
C GLU A 218 -20.00 0.93 10.13
N ASN A 219 -20.31 0.93 11.42
CA ASN A 219 -20.66 -0.25 12.21
C ASN A 219 -19.63 -1.41 12.12
N VAL A 220 -18.34 -1.10 12.04
CA VAL A 220 -17.28 -2.12 12.07
C VAL A 220 -17.11 -2.64 13.49
N ASN A 221 -17.29 -3.96 13.70
CA ASN A 221 -17.09 -4.58 15.01
C ASN A 221 -15.59 -4.72 15.33
N CYS A 222 -14.80 -5.15 14.34
CA CYS A 222 -13.37 -5.38 14.50
C CYS A 222 -12.59 -4.92 13.28
N LEU A 223 -11.53 -4.14 13.53
CA LEU A 223 -10.57 -3.70 12.54
C LEU A 223 -9.31 -4.55 12.65
N MET A 224 -8.93 -5.16 11.54
CA MET A 224 -7.70 -5.94 11.41
C MET A 224 -6.71 -5.12 10.59
N PHE A 225 -5.69 -4.58 11.24
CA PHE A 225 -4.65 -3.80 10.59
C PHE A 225 -3.45 -4.68 10.30
N LEU A 226 -3.10 -4.85 9.03
CA LEU A 226 -1.99 -5.68 8.59
C LEU A 226 -0.78 -4.83 8.22
N VAL A 227 0.39 -5.27 8.69
CA VAL A 227 1.70 -4.66 8.41
C VAL A 227 2.63 -5.74 7.88
N ALA A 228 3.29 -5.49 6.75
CA ALA A 228 4.41 -6.29 6.30
C ALA A 228 5.65 -5.89 7.12
N ILE A 229 6.07 -6.72 8.08
CA ILE A 229 7.24 -6.39 8.91
C ILE A 229 8.55 -6.46 8.13
N SER A 230 8.57 -7.23 7.05
CA SER A 230 9.66 -7.28 6.05
C SER A 230 9.83 -5.99 5.23
N GLY A 231 8.94 -5.01 5.38
CA GLY A 231 8.95 -3.74 4.65
C GLY A 231 9.79 -2.64 5.31
N TYR A 232 10.60 -2.96 6.33
CA TYR A 232 11.41 -1.97 7.03
C TYR A 232 12.52 -1.36 6.15
N ASP A 233 12.96 -2.08 5.12
CA ASP A 233 14.01 -1.68 4.18
C ASP A 233 13.50 -1.49 2.74
N GLN A 234 12.18 -1.61 2.51
CA GLN A 234 11.57 -1.56 1.18
C GLN A 234 11.00 -0.18 0.87
N CYS A 235 11.13 0.23 -0.39
CA CYS A 235 10.43 1.38 -0.92
C CYS A 235 8.95 1.08 -1.24
N LEU A 236 8.17 2.13 -1.53
CA LEU A 236 6.79 2.00 -1.98
C LEU A 236 6.73 1.88 -3.51
N VAL A 237 5.81 1.05 -4.02
CA VAL A 237 5.51 0.99 -5.48
C VAL A 237 5.08 2.35 -6.03
N GLU A 238 4.38 3.15 -5.22
CA GLU A 238 3.87 4.46 -5.62
C GLU A 238 4.92 5.58 -5.50
N ASP A 239 6.03 5.33 -4.78
CA ASP A 239 6.97 6.34 -4.30
C ASP A 239 8.31 5.69 -3.91
N LYS A 240 9.29 5.70 -4.83
CA LYS A 240 10.58 5.00 -4.66
C LYS A 240 11.40 5.56 -3.48
N ASP A 241 11.18 6.81 -3.08
CA ASP A 241 11.89 7.45 -1.96
C ASP A 241 11.22 7.17 -0.61
N GLY A 242 9.97 6.69 -0.62
CA GLY A 242 9.20 6.44 0.59
C GLY A 242 9.43 5.05 1.19
N ASN A 243 9.67 4.97 2.50
CA ASN A 243 9.81 3.69 3.21
C ASN A 243 8.45 3.05 3.54
N GLN A 244 8.29 1.76 3.22
CA GLN A 244 7.03 1.02 3.38
C GLN A 244 6.60 0.89 4.85
N MET A 245 7.53 0.64 5.78
CA MET A 245 7.21 0.55 7.22
C MET A 245 6.83 1.91 7.80
N GLN A 246 7.50 2.99 7.40
CA GLN A 246 7.15 4.34 7.84
C GLN A 246 5.74 4.75 7.37
N GLU A 247 5.39 4.40 6.13
CA GLU A 247 4.02 4.56 5.62
C GLU A 247 3.00 3.78 6.45
N ALA A 248 3.34 2.54 6.84
CA ALA A 248 2.47 1.72 7.69
C ALA A 248 2.27 2.31 9.09
N LEU A 249 3.32 2.89 9.70
CA LEU A 249 3.25 3.59 10.98
C LEU A 249 2.34 4.83 10.91
N MET A 250 2.57 5.71 9.93
CA MET A 250 1.73 6.90 9.71
C MET A 250 0.26 6.52 9.48
N LEU A 251 0.02 5.50 8.66
CA LEU A 251 -1.32 5.00 8.39
C LEU A 251 -1.96 4.44 9.65
N PHE A 252 -1.25 3.63 10.43
CA PHE A 252 -1.77 3.06 11.66
C PHE A 252 -2.14 4.15 12.68
N GLU A 253 -1.29 5.16 12.87
CA GLU A 253 -1.59 6.28 13.77
C GLU A 253 -2.91 6.97 13.40
N SER A 254 -3.14 7.22 12.11
CA SER A 254 -4.38 7.84 11.63
C SER A 254 -5.63 6.98 11.88
N ILE A 255 -5.51 5.65 11.72
CA ILE A 255 -6.63 4.71 11.87
C ILE A 255 -6.91 4.42 13.34
N ALA A 256 -5.88 4.14 14.14
CA ALA A 256 -6.01 3.80 15.56
C ALA A 256 -6.68 4.93 16.35
N ASN A 257 -6.36 6.17 15.99
CA ASN A 257 -6.87 7.38 16.65
C ASN A 257 -8.13 7.97 15.97
N SER A 258 -8.69 7.31 14.95
CA SER A 258 -9.90 7.77 14.26
C SER A 258 -11.16 7.58 15.12
N GLN A 259 -12.05 8.58 15.07
CA GLN A 259 -13.34 8.56 15.77
C GLN A 259 -14.29 7.48 15.23
N TRP A 260 -14.20 7.16 13.94
CA TRP A 260 -14.99 6.10 13.29
C TRP A 260 -14.84 4.74 13.99
N PHE A 261 -13.65 4.46 14.53
CA PHE A 261 -13.33 3.19 15.15
C PHE A 261 -13.30 3.25 16.67
N SER A 262 -13.90 4.27 17.29
CA SER A 262 -13.85 4.44 18.76
C SER A 262 -14.41 3.24 19.52
N ARG A 263 -15.43 2.59 18.94
CA ARG A 263 -16.12 1.42 19.52
C ARG A 263 -15.68 0.09 18.92
N SER A 264 -14.79 0.10 17.93
CA SER A 264 -14.31 -1.10 17.24
C SER A 264 -13.10 -1.70 17.95
N SER A 265 -13.03 -3.02 18.05
CA SER A 265 -11.80 -3.70 18.46
C SER A 265 -10.72 -3.52 17.38
N LEU A 266 -9.46 -3.32 17.79
CA LEU A 266 -8.34 -3.15 16.86
C LEU A 266 -7.33 -4.29 17.05
N ILE A 267 -7.11 -5.08 16.01
CA ILE A 267 -6.15 -6.18 15.98
C ILE A 267 -5.03 -5.82 15.00
N LEU A 268 -3.78 -5.84 15.48
CA LEU A 268 -2.60 -5.61 14.66
C LEU A 268 -1.96 -6.95 14.27
N PHE A 269 -1.79 -7.17 12.96
CA PHE A 269 -1.06 -8.30 12.40
C PHE A 269 0.30 -7.86 11.87
N LEU A 270 1.36 -8.43 12.46
CA LEU A 270 2.72 -8.34 11.93
C LEU A 270 2.94 -9.52 10.99
N ASN A 271 2.75 -9.28 9.70
CA ASN A 271 2.77 -10.26 8.63
C ASN A 271 4.15 -10.32 7.94
N LYS A 272 4.37 -11.34 7.09
CA LYS A 272 5.64 -11.60 6.38
C LYS A 272 6.84 -11.81 7.32
N ILE A 273 6.62 -12.48 8.45
CA ILE A 273 7.67 -12.76 9.44
C ILE A 273 8.73 -13.73 8.92
N ASP A 274 8.35 -14.59 7.97
CA ASP A 274 9.24 -15.47 7.21
C ASP A 274 10.28 -14.66 6.43
N LEU A 275 9.82 -13.75 5.56
CA LEU A 275 10.70 -12.86 4.78
C LEU A 275 11.51 -11.92 5.67
N PHE A 276 10.92 -11.47 6.79
CA PHE A 276 11.63 -10.64 7.75
C PHE A 276 12.85 -11.35 8.35
N ARG A 277 12.71 -12.63 8.74
CA ARG A 277 13.84 -13.41 9.29
C ARG A 277 14.99 -13.55 8.31
N GLU A 278 14.69 -13.77 7.04
CA GLU A 278 15.70 -13.88 5.98
C GLU A 278 16.43 -12.55 5.77
N LYS A 279 15.68 -11.44 5.75
CA LYS A 279 16.23 -10.10 5.52
C LYS A 279 17.09 -9.56 6.66
N LEU A 280 16.78 -9.88 7.91
CA LEU A 280 17.54 -9.40 9.07
C LEU A 280 19.04 -9.78 9.01
N LEU A 281 19.37 -10.87 8.32
CA LEU A 281 20.74 -11.33 8.13
C LEU A 281 21.52 -10.50 7.10
N LEU A 282 20.82 -9.80 6.20
CA LEU A 282 21.41 -9.09 5.06
C LEU A 282 21.27 -7.57 5.18
N SER A 283 20.21 -7.08 5.81
CA SER A 283 19.80 -5.67 5.84
C SER A 283 19.58 -5.22 7.30
N PRO A 284 20.58 -4.60 7.95
CA PRO A 284 20.45 -4.18 9.34
C PRO A 284 19.37 -3.10 9.55
N ILE A 285 18.48 -3.29 10.53
CA ILE A 285 17.43 -2.33 10.88
C ILE A 285 17.97 -0.91 11.17
N PRO A 286 19.09 -0.70 11.89
CA PRO A 286 19.58 0.64 12.23
C PRO A 286 19.80 1.57 11.04
N ASN A 287 20.06 1.02 9.84
CA ASN A 287 20.23 1.81 8.61
C ASN A 287 18.95 2.56 8.22
N TYR A 288 17.78 2.04 8.59
CA TYR A 288 16.47 2.60 8.25
C TYR A 288 15.73 3.15 9.48
N PHE A 289 15.99 2.57 10.65
CA PHE A 289 15.42 2.97 11.94
C PHE A 289 16.55 3.17 12.96
N PRO A 290 17.18 4.36 12.99
CA PRO A 290 18.34 4.64 13.85
C PRO A 290 18.03 4.55 15.35
N ASP A 291 16.76 4.63 15.74
CA ASP A 291 16.33 4.48 17.13
C ASP A 291 16.23 3.02 17.60
N TYR A 292 16.54 2.05 16.72
CA TYR A 292 16.63 0.65 17.10
C TYR A 292 17.92 0.35 17.87
N ILE A 293 17.78 0.11 19.17
CA ILE A 293 18.87 -0.27 20.07
C ILE A 293 18.64 -1.74 20.48
N GLY A 294 19.04 -2.67 19.63
CA GLY A 294 18.87 -4.10 19.85
C GLY A 294 19.73 -4.93 18.91
N ASP A 295 19.84 -6.23 19.19
CA ASP A 295 20.51 -7.17 18.29
C ASP A 295 19.68 -7.32 17.00
N HIS A 296 20.23 -6.82 15.90
CA HIS A 296 19.62 -6.84 14.57
C HIS A 296 19.43 -8.25 14.02
N THR A 297 20.15 -9.25 14.55
CA THR A 297 20.04 -10.64 14.11
C THR A 297 18.91 -11.40 14.81
N ASP A 298 18.38 -10.91 15.94
CA ASP A 298 17.28 -11.57 16.65
C ASP A 298 15.90 -11.11 16.13
N PRO A 299 15.17 -11.95 15.39
CA PRO A 299 13.85 -11.60 14.88
C PRO A 299 12.82 -11.32 15.98
N LYS A 300 12.99 -11.85 17.20
CA LYS A 300 12.06 -11.61 18.31
C LYS A 300 12.21 -10.21 18.86
N LEU A 301 13.44 -9.77 19.11
CA LEU A 301 13.73 -8.41 19.60
C LEU A 301 13.32 -7.38 18.55
N ALA A 302 13.68 -7.61 17.29
CA ALA A 302 13.29 -6.76 16.17
C ALA A 302 11.75 -6.68 16.00
N SER A 303 11.05 -7.81 16.12
CA SER A 303 9.57 -7.82 16.10
C SER A 303 8.96 -7.05 17.27
N LYS A 304 9.54 -7.19 18.47
CA LYS A 304 9.08 -6.49 19.68
C LYS A 304 9.29 -4.98 19.57
N PHE A 305 10.36 -4.53 18.92
CA PHE A 305 10.58 -3.12 18.62
C PHE A 305 9.47 -2.52 17.77
N PHE A 306 9.17 -3.11 16.60
CA PHE A 306 8.07 -2.63 15.75
C PHE A 306 6.73 -2.74 16.46
N GLN A 307 6.47 -3.82 17.20
CA GLN A 307 5.26 -3.95 18.02
C GLN A 307 5.12 -2.79 19.01
N THR A 308 6.22 -2.38 19.65
CA THR A 308 6.26 -1.29 20.63
C THR A 308 6.02 0.06 19.95
N LYS A 309 6.63 0.31 18.78
CA LYS A 309 6.33 1.50 17.97
C LYS A 309 4.85 1.61 17.63
N PHE A 310 4.24 0.56 17.08
CA PHE A 310 2.81 0.56 16.75
C PHE A 310 1.93 0.78 18.00
N LYS A 311 2.23 0.10 19.11
CA LYS A 311 1.47 0.29 20.36
C LYS A 311 1.58 1.74 20.88
N GLY A 312 2.76 2.35 20.78
CA GLY A 312 3.00 3.73 21.21
C GLY A 312 2.21 4.79 20.41
N LEU A 313 1.79 4.46 19.17
CA LEU A 313 0.99 5.38 18.34
C LEU A 313 -0.50 5.41 18.72
N ASN A 314 -0.98 4.43 19.48
CA ASN A 314 -2.37 4.41 19.92
C ASN A 314 -2.57 5.28 21.17
N ARG A 315 -3.24 6.43 21.00
CA ARG A 315 -3.51 7.40 22.08
C ARG A 315 -4.75 7.03 22.90
N ASN A 316 -5.48 5.97 22.52
CA ASN A 316 -6.67 5.53 23.22
C ASN A 316 -6.38 4.29 24.11
N PRO A 317 -6.18 4.47 25.43
CA PRO A 317 -5.88 3.37 26.34
C PRO A 317 -7.06 2.39 26.49
N ALA A 318 -8.31 2.81 26.22
CA ALA A 318 -9.47 1.93 26.28
C ALA A 318 -9.44 0.87 25.17
N LYS A 319 -8.93 1.22 23.97
CA LYS A 319 -8.69 0.27 22.87
C LYS A 319 -7.51 -0.68 23.14
N ALA A 320 -6.51 -0.22 23.90
CA ALA A 320 -5.40 -1.07 24.33
C ALA A 320 -5.80 -2.07 25.43
N ARG A 321 -6.82 -1.72 26.24
CA ARG A 321 -7.39 -2.57 27.30
C ARG A 321 -8.50 -3.49 26.83
N THR A 322 -9.05 -3.28 25.64
CA THR A 322 -10.01 -4.24 25.07
C THR A 322 -9.20 -5.46 24.66
N THR A 323 -9.12 -6.41 25.59
CA THR A 323 -8.95 -7.81 25.23
C THR A 323 -9.91 -8.09 24.08
N PRO A 324 -9.43 -8.84 23.09
CA PRO A 324 -10.15 -9.04 21.85
C PRO A 324 -11.52 -9.60 22.21
N ASN A 325 -12.54 -9.16 21.48
CA ASN A 325 -13.83 -9.84 21.47
C ASN A 325 -13.51 -11.35 21.39
N VAL A 326 -13.76 -12.09 22.48
CA VAL A 326 -13.06 -13.37 22.76
C VAL A 326 -13.28 -14.34 21.60
N ALA A 327 -14.42 -14.25 20.91
CA ALA A 327 -14.72 -14.98 19.69
C ALA A 327 -13.77 -14.68 18.51
N VAL A 328 -13.40 -13.41 18.27
CA VAL A 328 -12.54 -13.01 17.14
C VAL A 328 -11.07 -13.35 17.42
N SER A 329 -10.58 -13.16 18.64
CA SER A 329 -9.22 -13.63 18.95
C SER A 329 -9.14 -15.13 19.16
N ALA A 330 -10.18 -15.81 19.67
CA ALA A 330 -10.23 -17.26 19.63
C ALA A 330 -10.20 -17.75 18.18
N PHE A 331 -10.93 -17.11 17.27
CA PHE A 331 -10.85 -17.39 15.83
C PHE A 331 -9.42 -17.27 15.29
N PHE A 332 -8.69 -16.18 15.56
CA PHE A 332 -7.30 -16.05 15.10
C PHE A 332 -6.25 -16.79 15.95
N SER A 333 -6.58 -17.27 17.16
CA SER A 333 -5.68 -18.04 18.03
C SER A 333 -5.78 -19.53 17.75
N LEU A 334 -6.99 -20.03 17.49
CA LEU A 334 -7.26 -21.40 17.03
C LEU A 334 -6.80 -21.59 15.58
N TYR A 335 -6.90 -20.54 14.76
CA TYR A 335 -6.60 -20.56 13.33
C TYR A 335 -5.61 -19.45 12.94
N ARG A 336 -4.44 -19.40 13.62
CA ARG A 336 -3.36 -18.43 13.33
C ARG A 336 -3.25 -18.25 11.81
N PRO A 337 -3.42 -17.03 11.25
CA PRO A 337 -3.25 -16.82 9.83
C PRO A 337 -1.82 -17.22 9.48
N ILE A 338 -1.76 -18.27 8.68
CA ILE A 338 -0.61 -19.13 8.46
C ILE A 338 0.42 -18.34 7.65
N SER A 339 1.70 -18.53 7.96
CA SER A 339 2.80 -18.06 7.12
C SER A 339 2.50 -18.40 5.65
N VAL A 340 2.86 -17.50 4.74
CA VAL A 340 2.63 -17.69 3.30
C VAL A 340 3.35 -18.95 2.77
N THR A 341 4.20 -19.61 3.57
CA THR A 341 4.94 -20.84 3.25
C THR A 341 4.16 -22.13 3.49
N SER A 342 3.05 -22.12 4.23
CA SER A 342 2.25 -23.32 4.49
C SER A 342 0.78 -23.07 4.15
N SER A 343 0.22 -23.91 3.27
CA SER A 343 -1.15 -23.78 2.78
C SER A 343 -2.20 -24.19 3.82
N VAL A 344 -1.81 -24.91 4.87
CA VAL A 344 -2.68 -25.42 5.94
C VAL A 344 -1.87 -25.45 7.24
N PRO A 345 -2.36 -24.94 8.39
CA PRO A 345 -1.76 -25.25 9.67
C PRO A 345 -2.08 -26.72 9.96
N THR A 346 -1.11 -27.51 10.41
CA THR A 346 -1.40 -28.83 10.97
C THR A 346 -2.54 -28.68 11.97
N VAL A 347 -3.69 -29.31 11.69
CA VAL A 347 -4.87 -29.26 12.55
C VAL A 347 -4.41 -29.62 13.95
N GLY A 348 -4.48 -28.68 14.88
CA GLY A 348 -4.17 -28.94 16.28
C GLY A 348 -5.17 -29.99 16.76
N THR A 349 -4.75 -31.24 16.84
CA THR A 349 -5.55 -32.26 17.50
C THR A 349 -5.71 -31.87 18.97
N ASN A 350 -6.82 -32.20 19.61
CA ASN A 350 -7.01 -31.96 21.05
C ASN A 350 -5.83 -32.54 21.86
N SER A 351 -5.24 -33.65 21.40
CA SER A 351 -4.00 -34.21 21.96
C SER A 351 -2.79 -33.26 21.92
N SER A 352 -2.61 -32.46 20.87
CA SER A 352 -1.55 -31.43 20.81
C SER A 352 -1.84 -30.22 21.71
N PHE A 353 -3.11 -29.94 22.01
CA PHE A 353 -3.53 -28.91 22.95
C PHE A 353 -3.39 -29.39 24.41
N ASP A 354 -3.66 -30.67 24.68
CA ASP A 354 -3.51 -31.29 26.00
C ASP A 354 -2.04 -31.34 26.44
N THR A 355 -1.09 -31.52 25.50
CA THR A 355 0.35 -31.40 25.78
C THR A 355 0.81 -30.02 26.27
N ILE A 356 -0.03 -28.98 26.16
CA ILE A 356 0.24 -27.64 26.72
C ILE A 356 -0.04 -27.61 28.23
N PHE A 357 -0.99 -28.44 28.69
CA PHE A 357 -1.40 -28.56 30.09
C PHE A 357 -0.79 -29.77 30.79
N ASP A 358 -0.15 -30.69 30.06
CA ASP A 358 0.69 -31.70 30.65
C ASP A 358 1.84 -31.04 31.44
N SER A 359 1.89 -31.33 32.73
CA SER A 359 2.98 -30.87 33.58
C SER A 359 4.28 -31.47 33.04
N ARG A 360 5.11 -30.65 32.39
CA ARG A 360 6.47 -31.05 32.00
C ARG A 360 7.16 -31.69 33.20
N SER A 361 7.48 -32.98 33.10
CA SER A 361 8.34 -33.66 34.06
C SER A 361 9.66 -32.88 34.12
N LYS A 362 9.94 -32.26 35.27
CA LYS A 362 11.18 -31.50 35.49
C LYS A 362 12.38 -32.42 35.19
N PRO A 363 13.39 -31.99 34.44
CA PRO A 363 14.67 -32.69 34.43
C PRO A 363 15.26 -32.59 35.84
N SER A 364 15.76 -33.72 36.37
CA SER A 364 16.36 -33.78 37.70
C SER A 364 17.60 -32.88 37.76
N VAL A 365 17.47 -31.69 38.34
CA VAL A 365 18.61 -30.83 38.67
C VAL A 365 19.20 -31.36 39.98
N LYS A 366 20.46 -31.79 39.95
CA LYS A 366 21.18 -32.25 41.15
C LYS A 366 21.32 -31.09 42.15
N PRO A 367 21.07 -31.30 43.46
CA PRO A 367 21.10 -30.25 44.49
C PRO A 367 22.43 -29.49 44.61
N SER A 368 23.52 -30.04 44.09
CA SER A 368 24.87 -29.46 44.19
C SER A 368 25.05 -28.16 43.39
N GLN A 369 24.26 -27.92 42.33
CA GLN A 369 24.40 -26.70 41.50
C GLN A 369 23.68 -25.47 42.08
N VAL A 370 22.67 -25.67 42.93
CA VAL A 370 21.96 -24.56 43.57
C VAL A 370 22.79 -23.98 44.72
N ILE A 371 23.54 -24.83 45.43
CA ILE A 371 24.40 -24.40 46.55
C ILE A 371 25.58 -23.56 46.05
N SER A 372 26.19 -23.89 44.89
CA SER A 372 27.30 -23.09 44.36
C SER A 372 26.87 -21.71 43.88
N THR A 373 25.65 -21.60 43.35
CA THR A 373 25.12 -20.34 42.80
C THR A 373 24.64 -19.40 43.90
N LEU A 374 24.09 -19.94 45.00
CA LEU A 374 23.73 -19.15 46.18
C LEU A 374 24.97 -18.72 46.98
N SER A 375 26.00 -19.57 47.09
CA SER A 375 27.26 -19.18 47.75
C SER A 375 27.93 -18.02 47.02
N SER A 376 28.02 -18.08 45.67
CA SER A 376 28.62 -16.99 44.88
C SER A 376 27.82 -15.67 44.95
N ALA A 377 26.51 -15.74 45.15
CA ALA A 377 25.65 -14.56 45.28
C ALA A 377 25.75 -13.93 46.67
N VAL A 378 25.91 -14.74 47.72
CA VAL A 378 26.13 -14.26 49.10
C VAL A 378 27.51 -13.63 49.25
N ASP A 379 28.55 -14.21 48.62
CA ASP A 379 29.89 -13.63 48.61
C ASP A 379 29.94 -12.29 47.85
N SER A 380 29.11 -12.14 46.81
CA SER A 380 28.98 -10.89 46.04
C SER A 380 28.17 -9.80 46.76
N LEU A 381 27.28 -10.18 47.69
CA LEU A 381 26.53 -9.25 48.54
C LEU A 381 27.31 -8.86 49.81
N GLY A 382 28.15 -9.75 50.35
CA GLY A 382 29.03 -9.46 51.49
C GLY A 382 30.15 -8.46 51.17
N ALA A 383 30.63 -8.43 49.93
CA ALA A 383 31.65 -7.48 49.49
C ALA A 383 31.12 -6.04 49.28
N ALA A 384 29.80 -5.85 49.14
CA ALA A 384 29.17 -4.54 48.94
C ALA A 384 28.77 -3.84 50.27
N GLN A 385 28.95 -4.50 51.41
CA GLN A 385 28.52 -4.00 52.73
C GLN A 385 29.68 -3.55 53.64
N GLN A 386 30.92 -3.50 53.14
CA GLN A 386 32.11 -3.01 53.87
C GLN A 386 32.68 -1.67 53.36
N GLN A 387 31.97 -0.96 52.46
CA GLN A 387 32.31 0.42 52.09
C GLN A 387 31.10 1.32 52.32
N GLY A 388 30.89 1.69 53.58
CA GLY A 388 29.76 2.53 53.97
C GLY A 388 29.81 2.94 55.44
N GLU A 389 30.98 3.31 55.95
CA GLU A 389 31.10 3.99 57.25
C GLU A 389 32.11 5.14 57.13
N ALA A 390 31.60 6.37 57.01
CA ALA A 390 32.20 7.58 57.59
C ALA A 390 31.27 8.80 57.34
N TYR A 391 30.98 9.50 58.43
CA TYR A 391 30.39 10.85 58.57
C TYR A 391 28.86 11.02 58.68
N GLU A 392 28.41 11.01 59.94
CA GLU A 392 27.40 11.90 60.56
C GLU A 392 27.62 13.37 60.10
N ASP A 393 26.68 14.33 60.12
CA ASP A 393 25.72 14.61 61.19
C ASP A 393 24.75 15.76 60.80
N ASN A 394 23.62 15.82 61.52
CA ASN A 394 22.76 16.98 61.81
C ASN A 394 21.68 17.54 60.84
N ALA A 395 20.45 17.39 61.34
CA ALA A 395 19.41 18.42 61.58
C ALA A 395 18.20 18.50 60.63
N GLU A 396 17.07 18.04 61.18
CA GLU A 396 15.70 18.42 60.83
C GLU A 396 15.49 19.93 60.99
N HIS A 397 14.92 20.60 59.97
CA HIS A 397 14.00 21.72 60.17
C HIS A 397 13.17 22.02 58.89
N ASP A 398 11.86 22.22 59.12
CA ASP A 398 10.86 22.96 58.34
C ASP A 398 10.25 22.43 57.02
N LEU A 399 9.09 21.80 57.24
CA LEU A 399 7.85 22.14 56.52
C LEU A 399 7.53 23.65 56.65
N ARG A 400 7.23 24.28 55.50
CA ARG A 400 6.60 25.62 55.27
C ARG A 400 7.54 26.82 55.12
N SER A 401 7.86 27.14 53.87
CA SER A 401 7.88 28.52 53.34
C SER A 401 8.04 28.46 51.81
N ALA A 402 7.02 28.87 51.05
CA ALA A 402 6.95 30.17 50.37
C ALA A 402 7.11 30.05 48.83
N ILE A 403 5.98 29.97 48.14
CA ILE A 403 5.76 30.70 46.87
C ILE A 403 5.24 32.07 47.34
N PRO A 404 5.70 33.25 46.86
CA PRO A 404 5.58 33.64 45.44
C PRO A 404 6.64 34.61 44.89
N ALA A 405 6.71 34.70 43.56
CA ALA A 405 6.71 35.95 42.77
C ALA A 405 7.47 35.80 41.45
N ALA A 406 6.72 35.69 40.35
CA ALA A 406 7.00 36.41 39.10
C ALA A 406 5.80 36.25 38.16
N SER A 407 4.78 37.05 38.42
CA SER A 407 3.81 37.49 37.42
C SER A 407 3.95 38.99 37.27
N VAL A 408 3.88 39.50 36.03
CA VAL A 408 3.43 40.82 35.55
C VAL A 408 4.17 41.05 34.23
N SER A 409 3.50 41.12 33.08
CA SER A 409 2.43 42.07 32.73
C SER A 409 1.46 41.39 31.75
N ASN A 410 0.16 41.36 32.08
CA ASN A 410 -0.88 42.39 31.83
C ASN A 410 -1.19 42.55 30.33
N ASN A 411 -2.43 42.67 29.88
CA ASN A 411 -3.77 42.76 30.51
C ASN A 411 -4.76 42.49 29.36
N GLY A 412 -5.85 41.75 29.56
CA GLY A 412 -7.11 42.23 30.17
C GLY A 412 -8.05 42.68 29.04
N SER A 413 -9.35 42.42 28.97
CA SER A 413 -10.42 42.01 29.89
C SER A 413 -11.69 41.93 28.98
N ALA A 414 -12.84 41.31 29.25
CA ALA A 414 -13.55 41.04 30.49
C ALA A 414 -14.62 39.94 30.29
N ASP A 415 -15.07 39.42 31.42
CA ASP A 415 -16.02 38.34 31.68
C ASP A 415 -17.41 38.42 31.02
N VAL A 416 -18.02 37.24 30.77
CA VAL A 416 -19.41 36.92 31.20
C VAL A 416 -19.52 35.42 31.56
N VAL A 417 -20.16 35.16 32.70
CA VAL A 417 -20.41 33.85 33.34
C VAL A 417 -21.51 33.03 32.63
N ARG A 418 -21.39 31.70 32.77
CA ARG A 418 -22.17 30.57 32.24
C ARG A 418 -23.71 30.67 32.23
N HIS A 419 -24.31 30.01 31.22
CA HIS A 419 -25.53 29.21 31.37
C HIS A 419 -25.38 27.83 30.70
N LEU A 420 -25.74 26.78 31.44
CA LEU A 420 -26.03 25.44 30.91
C LEU A 420 -27.38 25.48 30.17
N ASP A 421 -27.51 24.65 29.14
CA ASP A 421 -28.64 24.52 28.20
C ASP A 421 -28.58 25.45 26.97
N GLY A 422 -27.79 25.03 25.98
CA GLY A 422 -27.78 25.61 24.64
C GLY A 422 -26.99 24.73 23.68
N VAL A 423 -27.67 24.19 22.66
CA VAL A 423 -27.07 23.41 21.57
C VAL A 423 -26.01 24.24 20.83
N PRO A 424 -24.73 23.82 20.73
CA PRO A 424 -23.78 24.50 19.88
C PRO A 424 -23.91 23.99 18.44
N ASN A 425 -24.28 24.91 17.57
CA ASN A 425 -24.38 24.78 16.12
C ASN A 425 -23.22 24.02 15.47
N ASP A 426 -23.59 23.22 14.47
CA ASP A 426 -22.73 22.61 13.46
C ASP A 426 -21.65 23.58 12.95
N SER A 427 -20.41 23.31 13.35
CA SER A 427 -19.25 23.66 12.54
C SER A 427 -18.89 22.41 11.73
N PRO A 428 -18.85 22.46 10.38
CA PRO A 428 -18.36 21.33 9.62
C PRO A 428 -16.89 21.14 9.98
N LEU A 429 -16.59 20.08 10.73
CA LEU A 429 -15.23 19.65 11.06
C LEU A 429 -14.44 19.52 9.77
N HIS A 430 -13.55 20.48 9.56
CA HIS A 430 -12.63 20.55 8.43
C HIS A 430 -11.60 19.43 8.59
N PHE A 431 -11.78 18.33 7.85
CA PHE A 431 -10.72 17.39 7.59
C PHE A 431 -9.61 18.12 6.81
N PRO A 432 -8.36 18.19 7.27
CA PRO A 432 -7.28 18.75 6.46
C PRO A 432 -7.08 17.85 5.23
N GLY A 433 -7.48 18.35 4.06
CA GLY A 433 -7.42 17.63 2.78
C GLY A 433 -5.99 17.24 2.34
N ASP A 434 -4.97 17.75 3.02
CA ASP A 434 -3.56 17.51 2.70
C ASP A 434 -3.04 16.15 3.21
N MET A 435 -3.69 15.53 4.20
CA MET A 435 -3.21 14.25 4.75
C MET A 435 -3.64 13.02 3.95
N LEU A 436 -4.64 13.14 3.07
CA LEU A 436 -5.08 12.07 2.16
C LEU A 436 -4.59 12.28 0.71
N SER A 437 -3.88 13.36 0.44
CA SER A 437 -3.47 13.75 -0.92
C SER A 437 -1.96 13.94 -1.13
N GLY A 438 -1.13 13.74 -0.10
CA GLY A 438 0.33 13.63 -0.27
C GLY A 438 0.99 14.88 -0.83
N ARG A 439 0.51 16.08 -0.49
CA ARG A 439 1.18 17.33 -0.86
C ARG A 439 2.06 17.81 0.28
N PHE A 440 3.35 17.51 0.21
CA PHE A 440 4.36 18.22 0.99
C PHE A 440 4.85 19.45 0.24
N ARG A 441 5.30 20.46 1.00
CA ARG A 441 5.96 21.66 0.46
C ARG A 441 7.27 21.28 -0.24
N PRO A 442 7.67 21.97 -1.32
CA PRO A 442 8.95 21.72 -1.99
C PRO A 442 10.12 21.87 -1.01
N PHE A 443 11.02 20.89 -1.04
CA PHE A 443 12.31 20.93 -0.35
C PHE A 443 13.24 21.91 -1.07
N ASN A 444 13.79 22.89 -0.36
CA ASN A 444 14.85 23.77 -0.85
C ASN A 444 16.18 23.32 -0.24
N PRO A 445 17.05 22.63 -1.00
CA PRO A 445 18.38 22.28 -0.51
C PRO A 445 19.23 23.55 -0.28
N PRO A 446 20.12 23.56 0.73
CA PRO A 446 21.05 24.67 0.93
C PRO A 446 22.04 24.78 -0.25
N PRO A 447 22.54 25.98 -0.56
CA PRO A 447 23.46 26.18 -1.68
C PRO A 447 24.77 25.41 -1.49
N PRO A 448 25.37 24.90 -2.58
CA PRO A 448 26.60 24.12 -2.51
C PRO A 448 27.78 24.95 -1.99
N PRO A 449 28.71 24.35 -1.24
CA PRO A 449 29.92 25.05 -0.78
C PRO A 449 30.80 25.42 -1.98
N THR A 450 31.28 26.65 -2.00
CA THR A 450 32.23 27.13 -3.02
C THR A 450 33.61 26.50 -2.80
N PRO A 451 34.27 26.01 -3.87
CA PRO A 451 35.60 25.43 -3.75
C PRO A 451 36.65 26.50 -3.44
N MET A 452 37.51 26.22 -2.46
CA MET A 452 38.72 27.01 -2.22
C MET A 452 39.70 26.81 -3.37
N VAL A 453 40.12 27.92 -3.98
CA VAL A 453 41.18 27.95 -4.99
C VAL A 453 42.48 27.47 -4.35
N THR A 454 43.00 26.34 -4.84
CA THR A 454 44.44 26.06 -4.75
C THR A 454 44.94 25.63 -6.13
N SER A 455 45.93 26.37 -6.60
CA SER A 455 46.62 26.18 -7.87
C SER A 455 47.52 24.95 -7.80
N LYS A 456 47.53 24.15 -8.87
CA LYS A 456 48.74 23.69 -9.58
C LYS A 456 48.39 22.86 -10.81
N THR A 457 49.06 23.22 -11.89
CA THR A 457 48.96 22.73 -13.27
C THR A 457 49.84 21.50 -13.52
N ALA A 458 49.44 20.63 -14.46
CA ALA A 458 50.31 19.98 -15.45
C ALA A 458 49.48 19.35 -16.60
N PRO A 459 49.90 19.41 -17.88
CA PRO A 459 49.09 18.99 -19.04
C PRO A 459 49.46 17.58 -19.55
N THR A 460 48.51 16.90 -20.19
CA THR A 460 48.79 15.75 -21.08
C THR A 460 47.92 15.86 -22.33
N GLU A 461 48.53 15.66 -23.48
CA GLU A 461 47.97 15.77 -24.84
C GLU A 461 47.07 14.57 -25.20
N GLU A 462 45.96 14.82 -25.92
CA GLU A 462 45.27 13.81 -26.72
C GLU A 462 44.95 14.37 -28.11
N THR A 463 45.27 13.57 -29.12
CA THR A 463 45.05 13.79 -30.56
C THR A 463 43.59 13.64 -30.95
N SER A 464 43.00 14.65 -31.62
CA SER A 464 41.67 14.56 -32.24
C SER A 464 41.77 14.47 -33.77
N SER A 465 41.01 13.56 -34.37
CA SER A 465 40.81 13.45 -35.82
C SER A 465 39.55 14.22 -36.23
N GLU A 466 39.68 15.24 -37.09
CA GLU A 466 38.53 16.01 -37.61
C GLU A 466 37.77 15.24 -38.70
N GLN A 467 36.46 15.04 -38.50
CA GLN A 467 35.52 14.62 -39.55
C GLN A 467 34.52 15.75 -39.83
N LYS A 468 34.37 16.13 -41.10
CA LYS A 468 33.34 17.09 -41.55
C LYS A 468 32.23 16.36 -42.29
N SER A 469 30.97 16.63 -41.91
CA SER A 469 29.77 16.05 -42.50
C SER A 469 28.98 17.09 -43.29
N TYR A 470 28.40 16.66 -44.41
CA TYR A 470 27.56 17.49 -45.30
C TYR A 470 26.19 16.83 -45.48
N SER A 471 25.14 17.63 -45.68
CA SER A 471 23.76 17.14 -45.85
C SER A 471 23.08 17.79 -47.05
N THR A 472 22.20 17.04 -47.75
CA THR A 472 21.35 17.52 -48.84
C THR A 472 20.01 16.80 -48.84
N VAL A 473 18.97 17.43 -49.39
CA VAL A 473 17.61 16.91 -49.45
C VAL A 473 17.22 16.63 -50.90
N LEU A 474 16.75 15.40 -51.13
CA LEU A 474 16.25 14.88 -52.41
C LEU A 474 14.72 14.83 -52.38
N THR A 475 14.06 15.50 -53.32
CA THR A 475 12.60 15.47 -53.45
C THR A 475 12.19 14.73 -54.71
N ILE A 476 11.38 13.69 -54.56
CA ILE A 476 10.85 12.86 -55.66
C ILE A 476 9.35 13.16 -55.81
N LEU A 477 8.95 13.63 -56.97
CA LEU A 477 7.56 13.90 -57.34
C LEU A 477 7.04 12.83 -58.31
N GLU A 478 6.10 12.04 -57.83
CA GLU A 478 5.36 11.04 -58.61
C GLU A 478 4.10 11.67 -59.22
N SER A 479 3.95 11.59 -60.53
CA SER A 479 2.76 12.01 -61.27
C SER A 479 2.21 10.84 -62.10
N THR A 480 0.89 10.64 -62.05
CA THR A 480 0.22 9.58 -62.82
C THR A 480 -0.53 10.21 -63.98
N LEU A 481 -0.22 9.77 -65.20
CA LEU A 481 -0.87 10.26 -66.41
C LEU A 481 -2.25 9.60 -66.59
N PRO A 482 -3.17 10.19 -67.37
CA PRO A 482 -4.55 9.70 -67.51
C PRO A 482 -4.70 8.30 -68.08
N ASN A 483 -3.65 7.77 -68.72
CA ASN A 483 -3.56 6.39 -69.22
C ASN A 483 -3.13 5.37 -68.14
N GLY A 484 -2.94 5.81 -66.90
CA GLY A 484 -2.60 4.96 -65.75
C GLY A 484 -1.10 4.71 -65.53
N SER A 485 -0.21 5.22 -66.38
CA SER A 485 1.24 5.10 -66.18
C SER A 485 1.78 6.19 -65.23
N LYS A 486 2.65 5.81 -64.30
CA LYS A 486 3.24 6.71 -63.30
C LYS A 486 4.67 7.11 -63.66
N THR A 487 4.99 8.39 -63.53
CA THR A 487 6.32 8.97 -63.78
C THR A 487 6.84 9.67 -62.53
N TYR A 488 8.14 9.57 -62.26
CA TYR A 488 8.78 10.12 -61.06
C TYR A 488 9.89 11.10 -61.46
N ASN A 489 9.82 12.33 -60.97
CA ASN A 489 10.84 13.36 -61.19
C ASN A 489 11.54 13.71 -59.88
N VAL A 490 12.88 13.72 -59.89
CA VAL A 490 13.69 13.94 -58.68
C VAL A 490 14.50 15.22 -58.79
N THR A 491 14.43 16.07 -57.76
CA THR A 491 15.24 17.30 -57.65
C THR A 491 15.97 17.35 -56.32
N THR A 492 17.27 17.67 -56.38
CA THR A 492 18.20 17.83 -55.23
C THR A 492 18.46 19.29 -54.93
N SER A 493 18.47 19.68 -53.65
CA SER A 493 18.94 21.00 -53.22
C SER A 493 20.47 21.06 -53.05
N PRO A 494 21.10 22.26 -53.04
CA PRO A 494 22.56 22.39 -52.92
C PRO A 494 23.09 21.94 -51.55
N ILE A 495 24.30 21.38 -51.54
CA ILE A 495 24.96 20.81 -50.36
C ILE A 495 25.63 21.92 -49.53
N VAL A 496 25.40 21.97 -48.21
CA VAL A 496 26.00 22.97 -47.29
C VAL A 496 26.71 22.27 -46.11
N ALA A 497 27.82 22.86 -45.66
CA ALA A 497 28.63 22.39 -44.53
C ALA A 497 28.13 22.96 -43.20
N THR A 498 28.18 22.19 -42.12
CA THR A 498 27.74 22.63 -40.78
C THR A 498 28.93 22.72 -39.83
N ASP A 499 29.29 23.94 -39.38
CA ASP A 499 30.29 24.16 -38.34
C ASP A 499 29.67 24.07 -36.94
N SER A 500 30.41 23.46 -36.02
CA SER A 500 30.00 23.10 -34.67
C SER A 500 30.21 24.26 -33.70
N GLU A 501 29.26 25.20 -33.60
CA GLU A 501 29.04 26.02 -32.40
C GLU A 501 27.75 26.84 -32.57
N HIS A 502 26.81 26.67 -31.62
CA HIS A 502 25.49 27.30 -31.52
C HIS A 502 24.39 26.87 -32.52
N ALA A 503 23.61 25.85 -32.17
CA ALA A 503 22.15 25.79 -32.38
C ALA A 503 21.59 24.45 -31.89
N SER A 504 21.24 24.37 -30.61
CA SER A 504 20.43 23.30 -30.05
C SER A 504 18.94 23.69 -30.14
N GLU A 505 18.21 23.09 -31.08
CA GLU A 505 16.76 22.80 -31.11
C GLU A 505 16.35 22.45 -32.58
N ALA A 506 15.59 21.42 -32.98
CA ALA A 506 15.25 20.08 -32.51
C ALA A 506 14.47 19.36 -33.65
N VAL A 507 14.84 18.13 -34.05
CA VAL A 507 13.97 17.05 -34.62
C VAL A 507 14.61 15.71 -34.18
N PRO A 508 13.88 14.60 -34.00
CA PRO A 508 13.40 14.14 -32.71
C PRO A 508 13.99 12.76 -32.35
N HIS A 509 14.79 12.70 -31.29
CA HIS A 509 15.08 11.45 -30.59
C HIS A 509 13.90 11.06 -29.67
N PRO A 510 13.72 9.77 -29.33
CA PRO A 510 12.63 9.34 -28.45
C PRO A 510 12.75 10.04 -27.08
N VAL A 511 11.85 10.99 -26.85
CA VAL A 511 11.91 11.93 -25.73
C VAL A 511 11.76 11.17 -24.40
N ARG A 512 12.72 11.35 -23.46
CA ARG A 512 12.60 10.91 -22.05
C ARG A 512 11.30 11.47 -21.45
N PHE A 513 10.70 10.77 -20.47
CA PHE A 513 9.41 11.13 -19.85
C PHE A 513 9.32 12.60 -19.41
N LEU A 514 10.41 13.15 -18.83
CA LEU A 514 10.52 14.55 -18.44
C LEU A 514 10.41 15.53 -19.62
N GLY A 515 11.02 15.22 -20.76
CA GLY A 515 10.91 16.07 -21.96
C GLY A 515 9.49 16.11 -22.53
N ARG A 516 8.76 14.98 -22.47
CA ARG A 516 7.34 14.93 -22.87
C ARG A 516 6.43 15.72 -21.93
N MET A 517 6.84 15.88 -20.67
CA MET A 517 6.10 16.66 -19.69
C MET A 517 6.40 18.15 -19.84
N LEU A 518 7.65 18.50 -20.15
CA LEU A 518 8.10 19.86 -20.44
C LEU A 518 7.43 20.41 -21.71
N GLU A 519 7.45 19.66 -22.82
CA GLU A 519 6.75 20.03 -24.07
C GLU A 519 5.24 20.22 -23.86
N ARG A 520 4.64 19.44 -22.95
CA ARG A 520 3.21 19.55 -22.64
C ARG A 520 2.90 20.80 -21.81
N GLN A 521 3.83 21.22 -20.98
CA GLN A 521 3.72 22.41 -20.15
C GLN A 521 3.99 23.68 -20.96
N GLU A 522 5.02 23.67 -21.82
CA GLU A 522 5.31 24.76 -22.76
C GLU A 522 4.17 24.95 -23.76
N ARG A 523 3.62 23.88 -24.33
CA ARG A 523 2.46 23.97 -25.24
C ARG A 523 1.19 24.46 -24.54
N TRP A 524 1.09 24.27 -23.22
CA TRP A 524 0.00 24.82 -22.41
C TRP A 524 0.22 26.29 -22.06
N GLU A 525 1.47 26.70 -21.86
CA GLU A 525 1.88 28.08 -21.62
C GLU A 525 1.82 28.92 -22.91
N GLU A 526 2.21 28.39 -24.07
CA GLU A 526 2.00 29.00 -25.40
C GLU A 526 0.50 29.17 -25.72
N TYR A 527 -0.31 28.17 -25.39
CA TYR A 527 -1.76 28.25 -25.53
C TYR A 527 -2.38 29.31 -24.61
N ARG A 528 -1.68 29.69 -23.54
CA ARG A 528 -2.11 30.67 -22.53
C ARG A 528 -1.54 32.07 -22.78
N SER A 529 -0.34 32.18 -23.36
CA SER A 529 0.32 33.45 -23.69
C SER A 529 -0.18 34.05 -25.01
N GLY A 530 -0.74 33.23 -25.91
CA GLY A 530 -1.30 33.68 -27.19
C GLY A 530 -2.72 34.26 -27.17
N ARG A 531 -3.27 34.64 -26.01
CA ARG A 531 -4.60 35.27 -25.94
C ARG A 531 -4.64 36.42 -24.96
N ASP A 532 -4.46 37.62 -25.50
CA ASP A 532 -5.24 38.75 -25.02
C ASP A 532 -6.05 39.38 -26.17
N VAL A 533 -7.27 39.75 -25.81
CA VAL A 533 -8.27 40.58 -26.50
C VAL A 533 -9.17 39.96 -27.60
N ASP A 534 -10.45 39.91 -27.22
CA ASP A 534 -11.73 39.89 -27.93
C ASP A 534 -12.05 38.85 -29.03
N GLY A 535 -13.05 38.03 -28.72
CA GLY A 535 -13.69 37.14 -29.68
C GLY A 535 -14.58 36.13 -28.99
N MET A 536 -15.88 36.38 -29.00
CA MET A 536 -16.89 35.51 -28.39
C MET A 536 -16.98 34.18 -29.17
N TRP A 537 -16.43 33.09 -28.63
CA TRP A 537 -16.40 31.80 -29.33
C TRP A 537 -17.71 31.03 -29.18
N ALA A 538 -18.42 30.84 -30.29
CA ALA A 538 -19.59 29.97 -30.35
C ALA A 538 -19.21 28.52 -29.99
N ILE A 539 -19.85 27.98 -28.95
CA ILE A 539 -19.68 26.58 -28.55
C ILE A 539 -20.17 25.69 -29.69
N SER A 540 -19.31 24.79 -30.19
CA SER A 540 -19.68 23.72 -31.13
C SER A 540 -21.03 23.10 -30.78
N VAL A 541 -21.93 22.95 -31.75
CA VAL A 541 -23.29 22.42 -31.58
C VAL A 541 -23.30 21.06 -30.85
N LYS A 542 -22.28 20.21 -31.09
CA LYS A 542 -22.09 18.95 -30.35
C LYS A 542 -21.82 19.18 -28.86
N ARG A 543 -20.99 20.17 -28.52
CA ARG A 543 -20.66 20.55 -27.14
C ARG A 543 -21.83 21.26 -26.45
N GLN A 544 -22.59 22.10 -27.16
CA GLN A 544 -23.85 22.69 -26.68
C GLN A 544 -24.88 21.61 -26.34
N ARG A 545 -25.08 20.61 -27.22
CA ARG A 545 -26.03 19.52 -26.99
C ARG A 545 -25.63 18.64 -25.79
N LYS A 546 -24.32 18.37 -25.64
CA LYS A 546 -23.77 17.61 -24.50
C LYS A 546 -23.94 18.37 -23.18
N LEU A 547 -23.69 19.67 -23.16
CA LEU A 547 -23.89 20.53 -21.98
C LEU A 547 -25.37 20.67 -21.64
N LYS A 548 -26.26 20.85 -22.64
CA LYS A 548 -27.71 20.88 -22.45
C LYS A 548 -28.22 19.57 -21.86
N MET A 549 -27.72 18.42 -22.33
CA MET A 549 -28.03 17.11 -21.75
C MET A 549 -27.50 16.91 -20.34
N LYS A 550 -26.29 17.38 -20.04
CA LYS A 550 -25.73 17.33 -18.68
C LYS A 550 -26.55 18.19 -17.71
N LYS A 551 -26.94 19.40 -18.13
CA LYS A 551 -27.80 20.32 -17.36
C LYS A 551 -29.21 19.76 -17.14
N PHE A 552 -29.78 19.09 -18.15
CA PHE A 552 -31.07 18.42 -18.04
C PHE A 552 -31.03 17.24 -17.06
N LYS A 553 -30.02 16.35 -17.17
CA LYS A 553 -29.82 15.24 -16.23
C LYS A 553 -29.63 15.72 -14.80
N TYR A 554 -28.85 16.79 -14.61
CA TYR A 554 -28.65 17.40 -13.30
C TYR A 554 -29.95 17.98 -12.72
N LYS A 555 -30.74 18.71 -13.51
CA LYS A 555 -32.03 19.27 -13.06
C LYS A 555 -33.04 18.16 -12.70
N LYS A 556 -33.04 17.04 -13.44
CA LYS A 556 -33.86 15.85 -13.14
C LYS A 556 -33.43 15.19 -11.82
N LEU A 557 -32.11 15.07 -11.58
CA LEU A 557 -31.56 14.55 -10.33
C LEU A 557 -31.95 15.44 -9.14
N MET A 558 -31.78 16.77 -9.27
CA MET A 558 -32.14 17.73 -8.22
C MET A 558 -33.64 17.76 -7.90
N ARG A 559 -34.51 17.53 -8.89
CA ARG A 559 -35.95 17.40 -8.65
C ARG A 559 -36.29 16.10 -7.92
N LYS A 560 -35.60 15.00 -8.25
CA LYS A 560 -35.75 13.70 -7.57
C LYS A 560 -35.29 13.78 -6.12
N THR A 561 -34.15 14.41 -5.84
CA THR A 561 -33.66 14.61 -4.46
C THR A 561 -34.51 15.59 -3.67
N ARG A 562 -35.04 16.67 -4.28
CA ARG A 562 -35.98 17.58 -3.59
C ARG A 562 -37.30 16.90 -3.22
N ASN A 563 -37.84 16.05 -4.11
CA ASN A 563 -39.05 15.29 -3.81
C ASN A 563 -38.80 14.19 -2.77
N LEU A 564 -37.61 13.58 -2.77
CA LEU A 564 -37.22 12.63 -1.74
C LEU A 564 -37.10 13.31 -0.37
N ARG A 565 -36.45 14.47 -0.28
CA ARG A 565 -36.39 15.28 0.95
C ARG A 565 -37.78 15.66 1.46
N ARG A 566 -38.66 16.17 0.58
CA ARG A 566 -40.06 16.47 0.95
C ARG A 566 -40.90 15.28 1.38
N ARG A 567 -40.55 14.06 0.97
CA ARG A 567 -41.19 12.81 1.44
C ARG A 567 -40.64 12.40 2.80
N LEU A 568 -39.34 12.62 3.02
CA LEU A 568 -38.68 12.36 4.30
C LEU A 568 -39.01 13.42 5.37
N ASP A 569 -39.39 14.64 4.98
CA ASP A 569 -39.83 15.71 5.90
C ASP A 569 -41.35 15.67 6.21
N ARG A 570 -42.11 14.82 5.51
CA ARG A 570 -43.56 14.64 5.70
C ARG A 570 -43.93 13.33 6.43
N ASN A 571 -42.96 12.46 6.59
CA ASN A 571 -42.97 11.31 7.50
C ASN A 571 -42.08 11.65 8.70
#